data_AF-A0AAN8BHY7-F1
#
_entry.id   AF-A0AAN8BHY7-F1
#
_cell.length_a   1.000
_cell.length_b   1.000
_cell.length_c   1.000
_cell.angle_alpha   90.00
_cell.angle_beta   90.00
_cell.angle_gamma   90.00
#
_symmetry.space_group_name_H-M   'P 1'
#
loop_
_entity.id
_entity.type
_entity.pdbx_description
1 polymer ?
#
loop_
_entity_poly.entity_id
_entity_poly.type
_entity_poly.pdbx_seq_one_letter_code
_entity_poly.pdbx_strand_id
1 'polypeptide(L)'
;MSDAVPPSALSEVQLRFLCHDDIENVKLLCGDWFPIEYPDSWYQDITSNKKFFSLAATFRGGIVGMIVAEIKGRTKVHKEVHRCWSFR
;
A
#
# COMPACT_ATOMS: atom_id res chain seq x y z
N MET A 1 25.97 -10.02 -17.56
CA MET A 1 24.74 -10.51 -16.91
C MET A 1 23.60 -9.71 -17.52
N SER A 2 22.76 -10.34 -18.35
CA SER A 2 21.73 -9.63 -19.12
C SER A 2 20.52 -9.32 -18.22
N ASP A 3 20.43 -8.07 -17.79
CA ASP A 3 19.31 -7.48 -17.02
C ASP A 3 18.07 -7.24 -17.91
N ALA A 4 17.67 -8.24 -18.68
CA ALA A 4 16.44 -8.18 -19.45
C ALA A 4 15.34 -8.87 -18.64
N VAL A 5 14.57 -8.07 -17.89
CA VAL A 5 13.30 -8.52 -17.31
C VAL A 5 12.46 -9.11 -18.46
N PRO A 6 12.13 -10.40 -18.45
CA PRO A 6 11.37 -11.00 -19.54
C PRO A 6 10.01 -10.28 -19.65
N PRO A 7 9.53 -9.94 -20.85
CA PRO A 7 8.28 -9.20 -21.04
C PRO A 7 7.03 -9.96 -20.53
N SER A 8 7.17 -11.25 -20.20
CA SER A 8 6.15 -12.06 -19.52
C SER A 8 6.00 -11.74 -18.02
N ALA A 9 6.95 -11.01 -17.42
CA ALA A 9 6.94 -10.72 -15.99
C ALA A 9 5.68 -9.96 -15.56
N LEU A 10 5.14 -9.05 -16.39
CA LEU A 10 3.92 -8.31 -16.10
C LEU A 10 2.64 -9.18 -16.20
N SER A 11 2.63 -10.22 -17.02
CA SER A 11 1.50 -11.15 -17.11
C SER A 11 1.42 -12.11 -15.90
N GLU A 12 2.52 -12.30 -15.19
CA GLU A 12 2.58 -13.06 -13.94
C GLU A 12 2.24 -12.20 -12.71
N VAL A 13 2.13 -10.87 -12.86
CA VAL A 13 1.72 -9.98 -11.76
C VAL A 13 0.20 -10.05 -11.60
N GLN A 14 -0.23 -10.40 -10.39
CA GLN A 14 -1.64 -10.39 -10.00
C GLN A 14 -1.89 -9.29 -8.97
N LEU A 15 -3.09 -8.73 -9.00
CA LEU A 15 -3.54 -7.76 -8.01
C LEU A 15 -4.51 -8.44 -7.05
N ARG A 16 -4.27 -8.32 -5.75
CA ARG A 16 -5.18 -8.79 -4.72
C ARG A 16 -5.26 -7.81 -3.56
N PHE A 17 -6.36 -7.84 -2.81
CA PHE A 17 -6.45 -7.09 -1.57
C PHE A 17 -5.51 -7.69 -0.52
N LEU A 18 -4.98 -6.82 0.35
CA LEU A 18 -4.25 -7.25 1.53
C LEU A 18 -5.19 -7.97 2.51
N CYS A 19 -4.68 -8.98 3.20
CA CYS A 19 -5.36 -9.67 4.28
C CYS A 19 -4.57 -9.60 5.59
N HIS A 20 -5.20 -10.04 6.69
CA HIS A 20 -4.57 -10.06 8.02
C HIS A 20 -3.25 -10.84 8.06
N ASP A 21 -3.15 -11.92 7.27
CA ASP A 21 -1.95 -12.76 7.23
C ASP A 21 -0.75 -12.06 6.56
N ASP A 22 -0.99 -10.98 5.82
CA ASP A 22 0.07 -10.22 5.14
C ASP A 22 0.79 -9.21 6.05
N ILE A 23 0.34 -9.02 7.31
CA ILE A 23 0.86 -7.96 8.22
C ILE A 23 2.38 -8.04 8.37
N GLU A 24 2.95 -9.23 8.57
CA GLU A 24 4.40 -9.37 8.76
C GLU A 24 5.19 -9.04 7.49
N ASN A 25 4.71 -9.50 6.33
CA ASN A 25 5.32 -9.19 5.04
C ASN A 25 5.26 -7.69 4.74
N VAL A 26 4.12 -7.06 5.02
CA VAL A 26 3.92 -5.61 4.80
C VAL A 26 4.84 -4.80 5.72
N LYS A 27 5.01 -5.20 6.98
CA LYS A 27 5.94 -4.55 7.92
C LYS A 27 7.38 -4.55 7.42
N LEU A 28 7.85 -5.71 6.94
CA LEU A 28 9.20 -5.83 6.38
C LEU A 28 9.38 -4.93 5.16
N LEU A 29 8.43 -4.99 4.19
CA LEU A 29 8.47 -4.16 2.98
C LEU A 29 8.42 -2.66 3.30
N CYS A 30 7.57 -2.24 4.24
CA CYS A 30 7.48 -0.85 4.65
C CYS A 30 8.77 -0.37 5.34
N GLY A 31 9.43 -1.23 6.12
CA GLY A 31 10.74 -0.93 6.72
C GLY A 31 11.85 -0.72 5.69
N ASP A 32 11.79 -1.45 4.57
CA ASP A 32 12.74 -1.31 3.47
C ASP A 32 12.42 -0.12 2.55
N TRP A 33 11.14 0.18 2.33
CA TRP A 33 10.71 1.23 1.38
C TRP A 33 10.71 2.63 1.97
N PHE A 34 10.44 2.77 3.27
CA PHE A 34 10.27 4.07 3.91
C PHE A 34 11.13 4.17 5.16
N PRO A 35 11.87 5.28 5.35
CA PRO A 35 12.65 5.52 6.56
C PRO A 35 11.76 6.01 7.71
N ILE A 36 10.60 5.39 7.93
CA ILE A 36 9.61 5.77 8.94
C ILE A 36 9.04 4.49 9.58
N GLU A 37 8.99 4.48 10.91
CA GLU A 37 8.36 3.40 11.67
C GLU A 37 6.86 3.69 11.86
N TYR A 38 6.02 2.85 11.26
CA TYR A 38 4.58 2.85 11.49
C TYR A 38 4.23 2.00 12.72
N PRO A 39 3.23 2.41 13.53
CA PRO A 39 2.78 1.60 14.66
C PRO A 39 2.04 0.34 14.21
N ASP A 40 2.04 -0.70 15.06
CA ASP A 40 1.36 -1.98 14.79
C ASP A 40 -0.13 -1.83 14.45
N SER A 41 -0.81 -0.89 15.10
CA SER A 41 -2.22 -0.59 14.84
C SER A 41 -2.46 -0.11 13.41
N TRP A 42 -1.51 0.61 12.81
CA TRP A 42 -1.62 1.08 11.43
C TRP A 42 -1.62 -0.10 10.46
N TYR A 43 -0.70 -1.06 10.65
CA TYR A 43 -0.65 -2.27 9.83
C TYR A 43 -1.93 -3.10 9.96
N GLN A 44 -2.44 -3.25 11.19
CA GLN A 44 -3.71 -3.95 11.42
C GLN A 44 -4.88 -3.27 10.72
N ASP A 45 -4.93 -1.94 10.75
CA ASP A 45 -5.97 -1.14 10.09
C ASP A 45 -5.93 -1.32 8.57
N ILE A 46 -4.76 -1.19 7.94
CA ILE A 46 -4.67 -1.26 6.48
C ILE A 46 -4.93 -2.67 5.92
N THR A 47 -4.71 -3.74 6.71
CA THR A 47 -4.95 -5.13 6.27
C THR A 47 -6.32 -5.68 6.66
N SER A 48 -6.93 -5.17 7.72
CA SER A 48 -8.17 -5.75 8.30
C SER A 48 -9.39 -4.86 8.09
N ASN A 49 -9.19 -3.55 7.92
CA ASN A 49 -10.28 -2.59 7.81
C ASN A 49 -10.66 -2.34 6.35
N LYS A 50 -11.88 -2.74 5.98
CA LYS A 50 -12.46 -2.55 4.63
C LYS A 50 -12.66 -1.09 4.21
N LYS A 51 -12.46 -0.14 5.14
CA LYS A 51 -12.48 1.29 4.84
C LYS A 51 -11.30 1.71 3.96
N PHE A 52 -10.18 0.99 4.05
CA PHE A 52 -9.02 1.24 3.22
C PHE A 52 -9.09 0.42 1.93
N PHE A 53 -8.74 1.07 0.84
CA PHE A 53 -8.45 0.44 -0.42
C PHE A 53 -6.97 0.04 -0.42
N SER A 54 -6.73 -1.17 0.09
CA SER A 54 -5.39 -1.74 0.29
C SER A 54 -5.13 -2.84 -0.73
N LEU A 55 -4.46 -2.49 -1.83
CA LEU A 55 -4.22 -3.39 -2.95
C LEU A 55 -2.74 -3.71 -3.06
N ALA A 56 -2.41 -5.00 -3.14
CA ALA A 56 -1.06 -5.50 -3.34
C ALA A 56 -0.88 -6.06 -4.76
N ALA A 57 0.26 -5.76 -5.35
CA ALA A 57 0.77 -6.43 -6.53
C ALA A 57 1.62 -7.61 -6.09
N THR A 58 1.23 -8.81 -6.52
CA THR A 58 1.94 -10.06 -6.24
C THR A 58 2.58 -10.61 -7.50
N PHE A 59 3.84 -11.02 -7.41
CA PHE A 59 4.57 -11.73 -8.45
C PHE A 59 5.02 -13.08 -7.89
N ARG A 60 4.57 -14.17 -8.51
CA ARG A 60 4.87 -15.55 -8.06
C ARG A 60 4.54 -15.83 -6.58
N GLY A 61 3.49 -15.20 -6.08
CA GLY A 61 3.05 -15.31 -4.69
C GLY A 61 3.71 -14.34 -3.70
N GLY A 62 4.78 -13.66 -4.08
CA GLY A 62 5.43 -12.62 -3.27
C GLY A 62 4.84 -11.23 -3.54
N ILE A 63 4.67 -10.42 -2.50
CA ILE A 63 4.24 -9.01 -2.66
C ILE A 63 5.44 -8.20 -3.15
N VAL A 64 5.29 -7.55 -4.32
CA VAL A 64 6.33 -6.70 -4.92
C VAL A 64 5.98 -5.22 -4.84
N GLY A 65 4.74 -4.88 -4.51
CA GLY A 65 4.25 -3.51 -4.42
C GLY A 65 2.91 -3.46 -3.72
N MET A 66 2.57 -2.33 -3.10
CA MET A 66 1.23 -2.10 -2.57
C MET A 66 0.82 -0.64 -2.66
N ILE A 67 -0.49 -0.40 -2.73
CA ILE A 67 -1.10 0.92 -2.59
C ILE A 67 -2.18 0.85 -1.51
N VAL A 68 -2.13 1.80 -0.59
CA VAL A 68 -3.10 1.95 0.49
C VAL A 68 -3.72 3.33 0.38
N ALA A 69 -5.04 3.38 0.21
CA ALA A 69 -5.78 4.62 0.11
C ALA A 69 -7.04 4.60 0.97
N GLU A 70 -7.49 5.75 1.43
CA GLU A 70 -8.75 5.91 2.18
C GLU A 70 -9.67 6.83 1.39
N ILE A 71 -10.85 6.35 0.98
CA ILE A 71 -11.87 7.21 0.38
C ILE A 71 -12.66 7.87 1.51
N LYS A 72 -12.46 9.16 1.71
CA LYS A 72 -13.14 9.95 2.75
C LYS A 72 -13.74 11.23 2.20
N GLY A 73 -14.83 11.68 2.83
CA GLY A 73 -15.45 12.95 2.53
C GLY A 73 -14.50 14.13 2.81
N ARG A 74 -14.68 15.23 2.06
CA ARG A 74 -13.80 16.42 2.11
C ARG A 74 -13.64 17.02 3.52
N THR A 75 -14.63 16.83 4.39
CA THR A 75 -14.62 17.31 5.79
C THR A 75 -13.72 16.49 6.73
N LYS A 76 -13.27 15.30 6.33
CA LYS A 76 -12.38 14.42 7.11
C LYS A 76 -10.91 14.52 6.69
N VAL A 77 -10.59 15.46 5.80
CA VAL A 77 -9.22 15.73 5.38
C VAL A 77 -8.48 16.43 6.54
N HIS A 78 -7.17 16.20 6.66
CA HIS A 78 -6.39 16.82 7.73
C HIS A 78 -6.30 18.34 7.53
N LYS A 79 -6.32 19.10 8.63
CA LYS A 79 -6.40 20.57 8.60
C LYS A 79 -5.28 21.24 7.81
N GLU A 80 -4.06 20.68 7.75
CA GLU A 80 -3.00 21.26 6.93
C GLU A 80 -3.30 21.21 5.42
N VAL A 81 -3.99 20.18 4.94
CA VAL A 81 -4.31 20.02 3.52
C VAL A 81 -5.46 20.94 3.09
N HIS A 82 -6.37 21.28 4.01
CA HIS A 82 -7.45 22.24 3.72
C HIS A 82 -6.94 23.59 3.20
N ARG A 83 -5.77 24.05 3.68
CA ARG A 83 -5.18 25.32 3.25
C ARG A 83 -4.69 25.29 1.80
N CYS A 84 -4.13 24.15 1.37
CA CYS A 84 -3.62 23.98 0.01
C CYS A 84 -4.74 24.02 -1.05
N TRP A 85 -5.92 23.50 -0.71
CA TRP A 85 -7.09 23.49 -1.59
C TRP A 85 -7.93 24.78 -1.55
N SER A 86 -7.60 25.71 -0.63
CA SER A 86 -8.35 26.95 -0.43
C SER A 86 -7.75 28.16 -1.16
N PHE A 87 -6.70 27.95 -1.95
CA PHE A 87 -6.07 28.97 -2.81
C PHE A 87 -6.71 29.07 -4.21
N ARG A 88 -8.02 28.78 -4.31
CA ARG A 88 -8.80 28.97 -5.53
C ARG A 88 -9.65 30.22 -5.43
#